data_AF-A0A0W0YHF4-F1
#
_entry.id   AF-A0A0W0YHF4-F1
#
_cell.length_a   1.000
_cell.length_b   1.000
_cell.length_c   1.000
_cell.angle_alpha   90.00
_cell.angle_beta   90.00
_cell.angle_gamma   90.00
#
_symmetry.space_group_name_H-M   'P 1'
#
loop_
_entity.id
_entity.type
_entity.pdbx_description
1 polymer ?
#
loop_
_entity_poly.entity_id
_entity_poly.type
_entity_poly.pdbx_seq_one_letter_code
_entity_poly.pdbx_strand_id
1 'polypeptide(L)'
;MPNTDIRRVREDYWYTSAQIVDVGNAWQLESPERLFLYSSREGSDSTAFGAYHVPRWDDLPKKILLPLNINGNHWTAITINVSQGANHQVNVNLGYTDSLNADANFANHAPLIRQEIARIEGIFRQAYGPSQLNMRSAVYPYTWTQPDGSSCGPYSLVNGARCLDNRGQEANPGRKIIREQQLNMMTQGTAIRSCSTCNAVDEILLDWIIDHAQNSESLHVTTDDNVLDICFYYAHKHNRDLNEIVQIFNNECGSSSVNLSLSPNQVNVRVREIIGELGIQSTHYTKHPIPKHSASQGYEEDYSDLSIEELIEIYQLNEPVQHVAALIAQENISQKIDSIRKILSSSIEDDVFVFELMQQITLQMYKGHQIEAEHFINDILGGGQHKEHLGECLRVISDVVGMRKFSQDNDEKFIYLASAYKSLADAMSQVKTVDLKTPKNILDAHVSLLQGAIDRNNASLLRQVCFAIKDFSSAFLEFITGGIWQSDIKRITVISERLKTTQGNISTDQLQQERGAIETILNAKASLERELGEDLTFQSPRLTVSDQ
;
A
#
# COMPACT_ATOMS: atom_id res chain seq x y z
N MET A 1 5.69 -3.73 35.75
CA MET A 1 4.38 -3.04 35.70
C MET A 1 3.85 -3.20 34.28
N PRO A 2 2.61 -3.65 34.02
CA PRO A 2 2.12 -3.72 32.66
C PRO A 2 1.83 -2.29 32.19
N ASN A 3 2.50 -1.92 31.11
CA ASN A 3 2.56 -0.57 30.56
C ASN A 3 1.31 -0.33 29.68
N THR A 4 0.13 -0.24 30.30
CA THR A 4 -1.18 -0.29 29.62
C THR A 4 -1.85 1.05 29.34
N ASP A 5 -1.38 2.16 29.90
CA ASP A 5 -2.16 3.41 29.85
C ASP A 5 -1.89 4.32 28.65
N ILE A 6 -0.94 4.00 27.77
CA ILE A 6 -0.58 4.90 26.65
C ILE A 6 -0.26 4.16 25.34
N ARG A 7 -1.08 3.17 24.93
CA ARG A 7 -0.96 2.51 23.61
C ARG A 7 -2.18 2.82 22.75
N ARG A 8 -2.23 4.00 22.12
CA ARG A 8 -3.27 4.36 21.14
C ARG A 8 -2.99 3.71 19.77
N VAL A 9 -4.02 3.28 19.06
CA VAL A 9 -3.92 2.49 17.80
C VAL A 9 -3.99 3.39 16.56
N ARG A 10 -3.07 3.19 15.60
CA ARG A 10 -3.15 3.83 14.27
C ARG A 10 -4.31 3.26 13.45
N GLU A 11 -5.24 4.13 13.03
CA GLU A 11 -6.53 3.70 12.44
C GLU A 11 -6.48 3.04 11.06
N ASP A 12 -5.44 3.26 10.25
CA ASP A 12 -5.40 2.77 8.86
C ASP A 12 -4.11 2.00 8.50
N TYR A 13 -3.48 1.40 9.49
CA TYR A 13 -2.25 0.66 9.31
C TYR A 13 -2.48 -0.82 8.93
N TRP A 14 -1.62 -1.34 8.05
CA TRP A 14 -1.64 -2.71 7.53
C TRP A 14 -0.71 -3.61 8.32
N TYR A 15 -1.25 -4.69 8.90
CA TYR A 15 -0.42 -5.64 9.65
C TYR A 15 0.70 -6.22 8.80
N THR A 16 1.94 -6.01 9.26
CA THR A 16 3.09 -6.73 8.71
C THR A 16 3.20 -8.11 9.35
N SER A 17 4.13 -8.91 8.84
CA SER A 17 4.50 -10.22 9.40
C SER A 17 4.83 -10.13 10.89
N ALA A 18 5.48 -9.05 11.34
CA ALA A 18 5.89 -8.90 12.74
C ALA A 18 4.68 -8.93 13.70
N GLN A 19 3.61 -8.23 13.34
CA GLN A 19 2.39 -8.17 14.15
C GLN A 19 1.59 -9.45 14.10
N ILE A 20 1.51 -10.08 12.92
CA ILE A 20 0.87 -11.38 12.77
C ILE A 20 1.55 -12.40 13.68
N VAL A 21 2.89 -12.41 13.69
CA VAL A 21 3.69 -13.32 14.51
C VAL A 21 3.53 -13.04 15.99
N ASP A 22 3.64 -11.78 16.42
CA ASP A 22 3.64 -11.46 17.86
C ASP A 22 2.26 -11.71 18.50
N VAL A 23 1.18 -11.29 17.83
CA VAL A 23 -0.19 -11.58 18.31
C VAL A 23 -0.49 -13.08 18.28
N GLY A 24 -0.05 -13.78 17.24
CA GLY A 24 -0.20 -15.24 17.14
C GLY A 24 0.55 -16.00 18.23
N ASN A 25 1.78 -15.58 18.54
CA ASN A 25 2.57 -16.14 19.62
C ASN A 25 1.94 -15.86 21.00
N ALA A 26 1.44 -14.64 21.22
CA ALA A 26 0.70 -14.31 22.44
C ALA A 26 -0.54 -15.20 22.61
N TRP A 27 -1.32 -15.40 21.54
CA TRP A 27 -2.46 -16.31 21.54
C TRP A 27 -2.07 -17.77 21.84
N GLN A 28 -0.94 -18.25 21.32
CA GLN A 28 -0.41 -19.58 21.61
C GLN A 28 -0.04 -19.74 23.10
N LEU A 29 0.58 -18.73 23.70
CA LEU A 29 1.03 -18.77 25.09
C LEU A 29 -0.11 -18.87 26.11
N GLU A 30 -1.34 -18.49 25.75
CA GLU A 30 -2.51 -18.60 26.62
C GLU A 30 -2.92 -20.05 26.94
N SER A 31 -2.54 -21.04 26.14
CA SER A 31 -2.87 -22.44 26.42
C SER A 31 -1.92 -23.43 25.74
N PRO A 32 -1.49 -24.51 26.43
CA PRO A 32 -0.68 -25.56 25.82
C PRO A 32 -1.40 -26.33 24.70
N GLU A 33 -2.73 -26.22 24.59
CA GLU A 33 -3.50 -26.81 23.50
C GLU A 33 -3.39 -26.01 22.19
N ARG A 34 -2.87 -24.79 22.24
CA ARG A 34 -2.79 -23.90 21.09
C ARG A 34 -1.45 -24.02 20.39
N LEU A 35 -1.48 -23.88 19.07
CA LEU A 35 -0.31 -23.86 18.21
C LEU A 35 -0.52 -22.82 17.12
N PHE A 36 0.38 -21.86 17.02
CA PHE A 36 0.39 -20.85 15.99
C PHE A 36 1.55 -21.13 15.03
N LEU A 37 1.25 -21.25 13.73
CA LEU A 37 2.28 -21.53 12.72
C LEU A 37 2.24 -20.48 11.62
N TYR A 38 3.26 -19.65 11.59
CA TYR A 38 3.43 -18.58 10.60
C TYR A 38 4.34 -19.03 9.45
N SER A 39 3.92 -18.75 8.20
CA SER A 39 4.74 -18.93 7.00
C SER A 39 5.36 -17.59 6.62
N SER A 40 6.69 -17.51 6.49
CA SER A 40 7.37 -16.30 6.00
C SER A 40 6.89 -15.93 4.59
N ARG A 41 6.86 -14.63 4.27
CA ARG A 41 6.49 -14.09 2.94
C ARG A 41 7.24 -14.74 1.76
N GLU A 42 8.36 -15.40 2.04
CA GLU A 42 9.24 -16.06 1.06
C GLU A 42 8.76 -17.46 0.65
N GLY A 43 7.78 -18.05 1.35
CA GLY A 43 7.12 -19.29 0.96
C GLY A 43 5.84 -18.99 0.16
N SER A 44 5.82 -19.37 -1.12
CA SER A 44 4.67 -19.25 -2.03
C SER A 44 3.33 -19.66 -1.37
N ASP A 45 2.34 -18.76 -1.35
CA ASP A 45 0.89 -18.94 -1.12
C ASP A 45 0.43 -20.18 -0.32
N SER A 46 1.14 -20.54 0.76
CA SER A 46 0.90 -21.76 1.54
C SER A 46 1.23 -21.53 3.02
N THR A 47 0.53 -22.24 3.89
CA THR A 47 0.76 -22.17 5.34
C THR A 47 1.98 -23.02 5.73
N ALA A 48 2.57 -22.73 6.89
CA ALA A 48 3.71 -23.48 7.43
C ALA A 48 3.34 -24.92 7.88
N PHE A 49 2.08 -25.32 7.77
CA PHE A 49 1.64 -26.64 8.23
C PHE A 49 2.28 -27.76 7.41
N GLY A 50 2.81 -28.78 8.10
CA GLY A 50 3.60 -29.86 7.54
C GLY A 50 3.38 -31.16 8.30
N ALA A 51 3.85 -32.30 7.78
CA ALA A 51 3.58 -33.61 8.37
C ALA A 51 4.07 -33.75 9.82
N TYR A 52 5.18 -33.09 10.18
CA TYR A 52 5.73 -33.08 11.53
C TYR A 52 4.91 -32.24 12.53
N HIS A 53 3.99 -31.40 12.04
CA HIS A 53 3.07 -30.62 12.86
C HIS A 53 1.78 -31.37 13.21
N VAL A 54 1.55 -32.56 12.65
CA VAL A 54 0.37 -33.36 12.98
C VAL A 54 0.48 -33.82 14.44
N PRO A 55 -0.44 -33.39 15.34
CA PRO A 55 -0.39 -33.78 16.75
C PRO A 55 -0.53 -35.29 16.89
N ARG A 56 0.09 -35.90 17.92
CA ARG A 56 -0.12 -37.32 18.23
C ARG A 56 -1.35 -37.47 19.13
N TRP A 57 -1.85 -38.70 19.25
CA TRP A 57 -3.02 -39.03 20.08
C TRP A 57 -2.94 -38.49 21.51
N ASP A 58 -1.76 -38.61 22.12
CA ASP A 58 -1.49 -38.19 23.50
C ASP A 58 -1.39 -36.67 23.67
N ASP A 59 -1.22 -35.93 22.56
CA ASP A 59 -1.13 -34.47 22.56
C ASP A 59 -2.51 -33.79 22.35
N LEU A 60 -3.58 -34.57 22.19
CA LEU A 60 -4.92 -34.05 21.89
C LEU A 60 -5.67 -33.64 23.19
N PRO A 61 -6.45 -32.54 23.15
CA PRO A 61 -6.82 -31.75 21.98
C PRO A 61 -5.78 -30.71 21.54
N LYS A 62 -5.82 -30.33 20.25
CA LYS A 62 -5.01 -29.24 19.70
C LYS A 62 -5.83 -28.28 18.84
N LYS A 63 -5.54 -26.99 18.99
CA LYS A 63 -6.07 -25.88 18.19
C LYS A 63 -4.91 -25.22 17.45
N ILE A 64 -4.94 -25.26 16.13
CA ILE A 64 -3.87 -24.75 15.28
C ILE A 64 -4.39 -23.56 14.49
N LEU A 65 -3.72 -22.41 14.62
CA LEU A 65 -4.02 -21.17 13.89
C LEU A 65 -2.95 -20.94 12.81
N LEU A 66 -3.40 -20.83 11.56
CA LEU A 66 -2.55 -20.71 10.38
C LEU A 66 -2.93 -19.42 9.62
N PRO A 67 -2.24 -18.29 9.85
CA PRO A 67 -2.41 -17.12 9.00
C PRO A 67 -1.96 -17.44 7.57
N LEU A 68 -2.74 -17.00 6.60
CA LEU A 68 -2.47 -17.15 5.17
C LEU A 68 -2.41 -15.77 4.53
N ASN A 69 -1.29 -15.45 3.89
CA ASN A 69 -1.18 -14.25 3.07
C ASN A 69 -1.57 -14.60 1.63
N ILE A 70 -2.54 -13.90 1.07
CA ILE A 70 -2.99 -14.05 -0.32
C ILE A 70 -2.38 -12.91 -1.13
N ASN A 71 -1.59 -13.25 -2.16
CA ASN A 71 -0.97 -12.30 -3.09
C ASN A 71 -0.12 -11.20 -2.43
N GLY A 72 0.38 -11.43 -1.21
CA GLY A 72 1.28 -10.53 -0.49
C GLY A 72 0.61 -9.33 0.20
N ASN A 73 -0.70 -9.13 0.03
CA ASN A 73 -1.39 -7.91 0.45
C ASN A 73 -2.73 -8.14 1.18
N HIS A 74 -3.19 -9.39 1.33
CA HIS A 74 -4.41 -9.71 2.07
C HIS A 74 -4.17 -10.85 3.04
N TRP A 75 -4.61 -10.70 4.29
CA TRP A 75 -4.50 -11.74 5.31
C TRP A 75 -5.83 -12.44 5.53
N THR A 76 -5.78 -13.77 5.52
CA THR A 76 -6.88 -14.66 5.91
C THR A 76 -6.35 -15.69 6.90
N ALA A 77 -7.21 -16.58 7.41
CA ALA A 77 -6.76 -17.63 8.32
C ALA A 77 -7.40 -18.98 8.01
N ILE A 78 -6.57 -20.02 8.12
CA ILE A 78 -7.00 -21.41 8.20
C ILE A 78 -6.86 -21.83 9.66
N THR A 79 -7.83 -22.59 10.14
CA THR A 79 -7.86 -23.09 11.51
C THR A 79 -8.01 -24.60 11.51
N ILE A 80 -7.38 -25.27 12.48
CA ILE A 80 -7.46 -26.72 12.63
C ILE A 80 -7.75 -27.04 14.08
N ASN A 81 -8.90 -27.65 14.34
CA ASN A 81 -9.20 -28.23 15.65
C ASN A 81 -9.09 -29.75 15.58
N VAL A 82 -8.18 -30.33 16.36
CA VAL A 82 -7.93 -31.76 16.43
C VAL A 82 -8.32 -32.27 17.81
N SER A 83 -9.24 -33.23 17.87
CA SER A 83 -9.73 -33.79 19.13
C SER A 83 -9.86 -35.31 19.07
N GLN A 84 -9.90 -35.93 20.25
CA GLN A 84 -10.23 -37.35 20.35
C GLN A 84 -11.73 -37.55 20.06
N GLY A 85 -12.04 -38.64 19.38
CA GLY A 85 -13.37 -39.12 19.04
C GLY A 85 -13.63 -40.52 19.57
N ALA A 86 -14.82 -41.04 19.32
CA ALA A 86 -15.19 -42.40 19.73
C ALA A 86 -14.29 -43.44 19.04
N ASN A 87 -14.07 -44.58 19.70
CA ASN A 87 -13.34 -45.72 19.13
C ASN A 87 -11.90 -45.40 18.66
N HIS A 88 -11.17 -44.55 19.39
CA HIS A 88 -9.82 -44.11 19.02
C HIS A 88 -9.75 -43.38 17.66
N GLN A 89 -10.84 -42.73 17.25
CA GLN A 89 -10.83 -41.84 16.09
C GLN A 89 -10.31 -40.46 16.45
N VAL A 90 -9.57 -39.84 15.53
CA VAL A 90 -9.12 -38.46 15.59
C VAL A 90 -10.09 -37.62 14.75
N ASN A 91 -10.75 -36.67 15.40
CA ASN A 91 -11.62 -35.71 14.74
C ASN A 91 -10.80 -34.48 14.34
N VAL A 92 -10.83 -34.11 13.07
CA VAL A 92 -10.17 -32.91 12.53
C VAL A 92 -11.22 -31.99 11.91
N ASN A 93 -11.36 -30.78 12.45
CA ASN A 93 -12.19 -29.74 11.86
C ASN A 93 -11.30 -28.63 11.32
N LEU A 94 -11.31 -28.48 10.00
CA LEU A 94 -10.62 -27.44 9.24
C LEU A 94 -11.60 -26.27 9.00
N GLY A 95 -11.27 -25.10 9.54
CA GLY A 95 -12.00 -23.87 9.31
C GLY A 95 -11.24 -22.92 8.37
N TYR A 96 -11.97 -22.14 7.58
CA TYR A 96 -11.43 -21.02 6.82
C TYR A 96 -12.18 -19.73 7.14
N THR A 97 -11.46 -18.63 7.31
CA THR A 97 -12.03 -17.30 7.59
C THR A 97 -11.43 -16.25 6.65
N ASP A 98 -12.28 -15.43 6.04
CA ASP A 98 -11.89 -14.29 5.21
C ASP A 98 -12.77 -13.08 5.52
N SER A 99 -12.16 -12.00 6.01
CA SER A 99 -12.88 -10.79 6.41
C SER A 99 -13.36 -9.93 5.24
N LEU A 100 -12.91 -10.20 4.01
CA LEU A 100 -13.39 -9.53 2.78
C LEU A 100 -14.41 -10.38 2.00
N ASN A 101 -14.46 -11.70 2.26
CA ASN A 101 -15.34 -12.61 1.55
C ASN A 101 -16.19 -13.46 2.51
N ALA A 102 -17.46 -13.10 2.64
CA ALA A 102 -18.42 -13.78 3.51
C ALA A 102 -19.06 -15.04 2.89
N ASP A 103 -18.62 -15.48 1.70
CA ASP A 103 -19.22 -16.65 1.04
C ASP A 103 -18.91 -17.93 1.81
N ALA A 104 -19.95 -18.68 2.20
CA ALA A 104 -19.81 -19.91 2.95
C ALA A 104 -19.36 -21.12 2.09
N ASN A 105 -19.34 -20.98 0.76
CA ASN A 105 -19.00 -22.06 -0.16
C ASN A 105 -17.56 -21.96 -0.68
N PHE A 106 -16.73 -22.95 -0.37
CA PHE A 106 -15.34 -23.06 -0.87
C PHE A 106 -15.20 -22.97 -2.39
N ALA A 107 -16.22 -23.36 -3.16
CA ALA A 107 -16.20 -23.27 -4.62
C ALA A 107 -16.06 -21.82 -5.12
N ASN A 108 -16.49 -20.84 -4.31
CA ASN A 108 -16.49 -19.42 -4.67
C ASN A 108 -15.25 -18.67 -4.17
N HIS A 109 -14.36 -19.35 -3.44
CA HIS A 109 -13.08 -18.78 -2.99
C HIS A 109 -11.97 -18.92 -4.05
N ALA A 110 -10.82 -18.26 -3.84
CA ALA A 110 -9.70 -18.36 -4.77
C ALA A 110 -9.19 -19.80 -4.91
N PRO A 111 -8.73 -20.25 -6.11
CA PRO A 111 -8.20 -21.60 -6.31
C PRO A 111 -7.09 -21.98 -5.33
N LEU A 112 -6.24 -21.02 -4.95
CA LEU A 112 -5.13 -21.21 -4.00
C LEU A 112 -5.61 -21.68 -2.62
N ILE A 113 -6.70 -21.10 -2.10
CA ILE A 113 -7.28 -21.48 -0.80
C ILE A 113 -7.74 -22.94 -0.85
N ARG A 114 -8.43 -23.34 -1.93
CA ARG A 114 -8.87 -24.73 -2.10
C ARG A 114 -7.71 -25.70 -2.19
N GLN A 115 -6.64 -25.32 -2.88
CA GLN A 115 -5.43 -26.14 -2.99
C GLN A 115 -4.74 -26.30 -1.63
N GLU A 116 -4.67 -25.23 -0.84
CA GLU A 116 -4.04 -25.27 0.47
C GLU A 116 -4.83 -26.13 1.47
N ILE A 117 -6.16 -26.02 1.48
CA ILE A 117 -7.01 -26.91 2.28
C ILE A 117 -6.81 -28.37 1.88
N ALA A 118 -6.83 -28.66 0.57
CA ALA A 118 -6.61 -30.01 0.06
C ALA A 118 -5.22 -30.56 0.44
N ARG A 119 -4.19 -29.71 0.46
CA ARG A 119 -2.84 -30.07 0.90
C ARG A 119 -2.81 -30.46 2.39
N ILE A 120 -3.40 -29.63 3.25
CA ILE A 120 -3.47 -29.88 4.70
C ILE A 120 -4.27 -31.17 4.98
N GLU A 121 -5.40 -31.35 4.31
CA GLU A 121 -6.18 -32.59 4.40
C GLU A 121 -5.36 -33.83 3.98
N GLY A 122 -4.58 -33.71 2.90
CA GLY A 122 -3.69 -34.76 2.43
C GLY A 122 -2.66 -35.17 3.49
N ILE A 123 -2.10 -34.19 4.21
CA ILE A 123 -1.14 -34.43 5.31
C ILE A 123 -1.80 -35.25 6.44
N PHE A 124 -3.01 -34.89 6.87
CA PHE A 124 -3.73 -35.66 7.90
C PHE A 124 -4.08 -37.08 7.45
N ARG A 125 -4.54 -37.25 6.19
CA ARG A 125 -4.85 -38.57 5.62
C ARG A 125 -3.62 -39.47 5.48
N GLN A 126 -2.43 -38.90 5.31
CA GLN A 126 -1.18 -39.66 5.31
C GLN A 126 -0.75 -40.06 6.72
N ALA A 127 -0.93 -39.17 7.70
CA ALA A 127 -0.54 -39.42 9.09
C ALA A 127 -1.49 -40.37 9.83
N TYR A 128 -2.80 -40.28 9.54
CA TYR A 128 -3.84 -41.09 10.17
C TYR A 128 -4.51 -42.00 9.13
N GLY A 129 -4.65 -43.29 9.47
CA GLY A 129 -5.32 -44.25 8.59
C GLY A 129 -6.81 -43.91 8.36
N PRO A 130 -7.42 -44.39 7.26
CA PRO A 130 -8.79 -44.06 6.89
C PRO A 130 -9.86 -44.50 7.91
N SER A 131 -9.56 -45.48 8.77
CA SER A 131 -10.45 -45.90 9.86
C SER A 131 -10.31 -45.06 11.13
N GLN A 132 -9.22 -44.30 11.26
CA GLN A 132 -8.88 -43.50 12.44
C GLN A 132 -9.18 -42.01 12.25
N LEU A 133 -9.26 -41.50 11.03
CA LEU A 133 -9.47 -40.07 10.76
C LEU A 133 -10.93 -39.76 10.43
N ASN A 134 -11.55 -38.87 11.20
CA ASN A 134 -12.81 -38.22 10.85
C ASN A 134 -12.53 -36.72 10.61
N MET A 135 -12.60 -36.28 9.35
CA MET A 135 -12.19 -34.94 8.98
C MET A 135 -13.30 -34.19 8.25
N ARG A 136 -13.44 -32.90 8.57
CA ARG A 136 -14.38 -31.99 7.93
C ARG A 136 -13.73 -30.64 7.68
N SER A 137 -13.97 -30.06 6.51
CA SER A 137 -13.57 -28.70 6.17
C SER A 137 -14.80 -27.84 5.96
N ALA A 138 -14.84 -26.64 6.52
CA ALA A 138 -15.92 -25.67 6.31
C ALA A 138 -15.40 -24.23 6.31
N VAL A 139 -16.06 -23.34 5.58
CA VAL A 139 -15.90 -21.89 5.79
C VAL A 139 -16.61 -21.53 7.08
N TYR A 140 -15.99 -20.69 7.90
CA TYR A 140 -16.57 -20.24 9.16
C TYR A 140 -17.72 -19.25 8.87
N PRO A 141 -18.98 -19.62 9.18
CA PRO A 141 -20.14 -18.84 8.74
C PRO A 141 -20.34 -17.56 9.55
N TYR A 142 -19.59 -17.37 10.65
CA TYR A 142 -19.71 -16.25 11.57
C TYR A 142 -18.52 -15.29 11.51
N THR A 143 -17.80 -15.30 10.39
CA THR A 143 -16.65 -14.44 10.13
C THR A 143 -17.09 -12.97 10.21
N TRP A 144 -16.46 -12.19 11.07
CA TRP A 144 -16.67 -10.75 11.07
C TRP A 144 -16.02 -10.13 9.85
N THR A 145 -16.78 -9.33 9.11
CA THR A 145 -16.28 -8.57 7.98
C THR A 145 -15.49 -7.35 8.46
N GLN A 146 -14.40 -7.05 7.75
CA GLN A 146 -13.63 -5.83 8.02
C GLN A 146 -14.36 -4.60 7.44
N PRO A 147 -14.37 -3.46 8.15
CA PRO A 147 -15.04 -2.25 7.68
C PRO A 147 -14.21 -1.41 6.70
N ASP A 148 -12.92 -1.72 6.52
CA ASP A 148 -11.96 -0.92 5.73
C ASP A 148 -11.03 -1.82 4.89
N GLY A 149 -10.06 -1.22 4.18
CA GLY A 149 -9.07 -1.95 3.39
C GLY A 149 -7.81 -2.38 4.12
N SER A 150 -7.63 -2.02 5.41
CA SER A 150 -6.37 -2.18 6.15
C SER A 150 -6.48 -3.16 7.33
N SER A 151 -7.69 -3.61 7.67
CA SER A 151 -7.96 -4.44 8.86
C SER A 151 -7.90 -5.95 8.60
N CYS A 152 -7.48 -6.41 7.41
CA CYS A 152 -7.43 -7.85 7.10
C CYS A 152 -6.55 -8.66 8.06
N GLY A 153 -5.38 -8.12 8.45
CA GLY A 153 -4.51 -8.79 9.43
C GLY A 153 -5.16 -8.97 10.79
N PRO A 154 -5.61 -7.90 11.48
CA PRO A 154 -6.30 -8.02 12.75
C PRO A 154 -7.51 -8.97 12.70
N TYR A 155 -8.32 -8.86 11.64
CA TYR A 155 -9.52 -9.66 11.48
C TYR A 155 -9.21 -11.13 11.17
N SER A 156 -8.12 -11.43 10.45
CA SER A 156 -7.70 -12.81 10.19
C SER A 156 -7.41 -13.58 11.49
N LEU A 157 -6.70 -12.94 12.43
CA LEU A 157 -6.32 -13.55 13.70
C LEU A 157 -7.52 -13.71 14.63
N VAL A 158 -8.34 -12.66 14.80
CA VAL A 158 -9.49 -12.72 15.72
C VAL A 158 -10.57 -13.67 15.20
N ASN A 159 -10.85 -13.69 13.89
CA ASN A 159 -11.81 -14.64 13.31
C ASN A 159 -11.29 -16.07 13.40
N GLY A 160 -9.99 -16.28 13.16
CA GLY A 160 -9.36 -17.59 13.33
C GLY A 160 -9.48 -18.11 14.77
N ALA A 161 -9.16 -17.27 15.76
CA ALA A 161 -9.33 -17.62 17.17
C ALA A 161 -10.79 -17.92 17.53
N ARG A 162 -11.76 -17.10 17.06
CA ARG A 162 -13.20 -17.32 17.27
C ARG A 162 -13.68 -18.62 16.63
N CYS A 163 -13.16 -18.97 15.45
CA CYS A 163 -13.46 -20.21 14.78
C CYS A 163 -12.97 -21.42 15.60
N LEU A 164 -11.73 -21.39 16.11
CA LEU A 164 -11.17 -22.43 16.97
C LEU A 164 -11.90 -22.57 18.32
N ASP A 165 -12.48 -21.48 18.82
CA ASP A 165 -13.24 -21.45 20.06
C ASP A 165 -14.77 -21.65 19.85
N ASN A 166 -15.22 -21.90 18.62
CA ASN A 166 -16.64 -22.06 18.27
C ASN A 166 -17.56 -20.87 18.65
N ARG A 167 -17.07 -19.62 18.57
CA ARG A 167 -17.78 -18.40 19.03
C ARG A 167 -18.61 -17.70 17.94
N GLY A 168 -19.79 -18.23 17.61
CA GLY A 168 -20.56 -17.78 16.43
C GLY A 168 -21.48 -16.55 16.57
N GLN A 169 -22.01 -16.25 17.76
CA GLN A 169 -23.11 -15.26 17.90
C GLN A 169 -22.68 -13.90 18.48
N GLU A 170 -21.38 -13.65 18.56
CA GLU A 170 -20.85 -12.40 19.11
C GLU A 170 -20.97 -11.25 18.11
N ALA A 171 -21.37 -10.08 18.60
CA ALA A 171 -21.38 -8.85 17.81
C ALA A 171 -19.95 -8.44 17.46
N ASN A 172 -19.73 -7.94 16.23
CA ASN A 172 -18.44 -7.42 15.81
C ASN A 172 -18.11 -6.16 16.64
N PRO A 173 -17.07 -6.19 17.50
CA PRO A 173 -16.70 -5.06 18.35
C PRO A 173 -16.10 -3.90 17.55
N GLY A 174 -15.78 -4.12 16.27
CA GLY A 174 -15.25 -3.11 15.36
C GLY A 174 -13.72 -3.03 15.36
N ARG A 175 -13.19 -2.41 14.29
CA ARG A 175 -11.74 -2.38 13.99
C ARG A 175 -10.88 -1.84 15.12
N LYS A 176 -11.36 -0.79 15.82
CA LYS A 176 -10.62 -0.09 16.87
C LYS A 176 -10.39 -1.00 18.07
N ILE A 177 -11.46 -1.57 18.61
CA ILE A 177 -11.40 -2.45 19.79
C ILE A 177 -10.55 -3.69 19.51
N ILE A 178 -10.69 -4.31 18.32
CA ILE A 178 -9.89 -5.48 17.95
C ILE A 178 -8.40 -5.14 17.94
N ARG A 179 -8.02 -4.02 17.32
CA ARG A 179 -6.63 -3.60 17.26
C ARG A 179 -6.08 -3.20 18.63
N GLU A 180 -6.86 -2.55 19.49
CA GLU A 180 -6.45 -2.20 20.85
C GLU A 180 -6.18 -3.47 21.68
N GLN A 181 -7.08 -4.45 21.60
CA GLN A 181 -6.88 -5.75 22.25
C GLN A 181 -5.60 -6.43 21.76
N GLN A 182 -5.39 -6.49 20.45
CA GLN A 182 -4.19 -7.11 19.88
C GLN A 182 -2.91 -6.34 20.18
N LEU A 183 -2.94 -5.00 20.20
CA LEU A 183 -1.82 -4.16 20.61
C LEU A 183 -1.42 -4.40 22.07
N ASN A 184 -2.38 -4.71 22.94
CA ASN A 184 -2.13 -5.08 24.32
C ASN A 184 -1.56 -6.51 24.47
N MET A 185 -1.80 -7.39 23.48
CA MET A 185 -1.18 -8.71 23.42
C MET A 185 0.27 -8.67 22.92
N MET A 186 0.64 -7.65 22.14
CA MET A 186 1.98 -7.52 21.58
C MET A 186 3.02 -7.22 22.66
N THR A 187 4.15 -7.90 22.55
CA THR A 187 5.30 -7.83 23.46
C THR A 187 6.58 -7.39 22.75
N GLN A 188 6.67 -7.63 21.43
CA GLN A 188 7.82 -7.27 20.63
C GLN A 188 7.75 -5.79 20.25
N GLY A 189 8.84 -5.05 20.49
CA GLY A 189 8.95 -3.64 20.13
C GLY A 189 8.57 -3.40 18.66
N THR A 190 9.18 -4.13 17.73
CA THR A 190 8.88 -4.02 16.29
C THR A 190 7.39 -4.21 15.95
N ALA A 191 6.67 -5.09 16.67
CA ALA A 191 5.25 -5.30 16.44
C ALA A 191 4.39 -4.13 16.97
N ILE A 192 4.70 -3.65 18.18
CA ILE A 192 4.00 -2.55 18.86
C ILE A 192 4.17 -1.24 18.09
N ARG A 193 5.39 -0.97 17.63
CA ARG A 193 5.82 0.29 17.00
C ARG A 193 5.03 0.65 15.74
N SER A 194 4.84 -0.32 14.85
CA SER A 194 4.05 -0.07 13.62
C SER A 194 2.55 0.12 13.88
N CYS A 195 2.07 -0.18 15.10
CA CYS A 195 0.66 -0.15 15.48
C CYS A 195 0.27 1.03 16.38
N SER A 196 1.24 1.65 17.08
CA SER A 196 0.96 2.61 18.14
C SER A 196 1.15 4.07 17.70
N THR A 197 0.32 4.98 18.22
CA THR A 197 0.45 6.43 18.03
C THR A 197 1.09 7.15 19.23
N CYS A 198 1.58 6.44 20.24
CA CYS A 198 2.28 6.99 21.41
C CYS A 198 3.60 6.25 21.58
N ASN A 199 4.53 6.58 20.71
CA ASN A 199 5.86 6.03 20.77
C ASN A 199 6.79 6.99 21.54
N ALA A 200 7.76 6.48 22.29
CA ALA A 200 8.75 7.30 23.00
C ALA A 200 9.49 8.25 22.03
N VAL A 201 9.64 7.87 20.76
CA VAL A 201 10.13 8.77 19.71
C VAL A 201 9.21 9.96 19.50
N ASP A 202 7.89 9.79 19.52
CA ASP A 202 6.95 10.91 19.32
C ASP A 202 7.02 11.90 20.47
N GLU A 203 7.16 11.43 21.71
CA GLU A 203 7.38 12.30 22.88
C GLU A 203 8.67 13.12 22.71
N ILE A 204 9.77 12.45 22.36
CA ILE A 204 11.06 13.10 22.14
C ILE A 204 10.98 14.11 20.99
N LEU A 205 10.34 13.73 19.88
CA LEU A 205 10.17 14.59 18.72
C LEU A 205 9.21 15.75 19.00
N LEU A 206 8.14 15.56 19.77
CA LEU A 206 7.21 16.63 20.14
C LEU A 206 7.91 17.71 20.94
N ASP A 207 8.67 17.32 21.96
CA ASP A 207 9.44 18.26 22.78
C ASP A 207 10.49 19.00 21.92
N TRP A 208 11.19 18.28 21.04
CA TRP A 208 12.16 18.88 20.12
C TRP A 208 11.51 19.85 19.11
N ILE A 209 10.38 19.47 18.50
CA ILE A 209 9.67 20.30 17.52
C ILE A 209 9.16 21.59 18.17
N ILE A 210 8.59 21.52 19.38
CA ILE A 210 8.06 22.69 20.09
C ILE A 210 9.16 23.72 20.30
N ASP A 211 10.29 23.28 20.88
CA ASP A 211 11.41 24.14 21.21
C ASP A 211 12.05 24.74 19.94
N HIS A 212 12.40 23.90 18.97
CA HIS A 212 13.02 24.37 17.74
C HIS A 212 12.10 25.30 16.94
N ALA A 213 10.78 25.04 16.90
CA ALA A 213 9.84 25.96 16.25
C ALA A 213 9.78 27.32 16.97
N GLN A 214 9.76 27.33 18.31
CA GLN A 214 9.77 28.57 19.11
C GLN A 214 11.07 29.37 18.89
N ASN A 215 12.19 28.68 18.74
CA ASN A 215 13.51 29.27 18.52
C ASN A 215 13.82 29.57 17.05
N SER A 216 12.86 29.32 16.13
CA SER A 216 13.03 29.50 14.67
C SER A 216 14.20 28.67 14.09
N GLU A 217 14.43 27.50 14.66
CA GLU A 217 15.45 26.54 14.24
C GLU A 217 14.91 25.57 13.17
N SER A 218 15.83 24.89 12.47
CA SER A 218 15.45 23.99 11.38
C SER A 218 14.88 22.67 11.92
N LEU A 219 13.72 22.26 11.40
CA LEU A 219 13.13 20.95 11.67
C LEU A 219 13.48 19.88 10.63
N HIS A 220 14.46 20.13 9.76
CA HIS A 220 14.87 19.17 8.73
C HIS A 220 15.85 18.15 9.30
N VAL A 221 15.49 16.87 9.20
CA VAL A 221 16.35 15.76 9.61
C VAL A 221 16.88 15.08 8.34
N THR A 222 18.16 15.26 8.03
CA THR A 222 18.73 14.77 6.76
C THR A 222 19.98 13.91 6.93
N THR A 223 20.54 13.86 8.14
CA THR A 223 21.77 13.13 8.46
C THR A 223 21.63 12.42 9.81
N ASP A 224 22.42 11.35 10.00
CA ASP A 224 22.49 10.65 11.29
C ASP A 224 22.89 11.60 12.43
N ASP A 225 23.73 12.60 12.15
CA ASP A 225 24.10 13.66 13.11
C ASP A 225 22.88 14.45 13.57
N ASN A 226 21.93 14.76 12.69
CA ASN A 226 20.68 15.42 13.11
C ASN A 226 19.87 14.55 14.07
N VAL A 227 19.85 13.23 13.87
CA VAL A 227 19.15 12.31 14.79
C VAL A 227 19.88 12.23 16.13
N LEU A 228 21.22 12.24 16.11
CA LEU A 228 22.02 12.31 17.34
C LEU A 228 21.79 13.61 18.09
N ASP A 229 21.72 14.75 17.40
CA ASP A 229 21.44 16.06 18.01
C ASP A 229 20.08 16.08 18.72
N ILE A 230 19.05 15.48 18.11
CA ILE A 230 17.73 15.29 18.76
C ILE A 230 17.88 14.44 20.03
N CYS A 231 18.65 13.34 19.96
CA CYS A 231 18.88 12.48 21.11
C CYS A 231 19.63 13.21 22.23
N PHE A 232 20.66 13.98 21.89
CA PHE A 232 21.45 14.78 22.83
C PHE A 232 20.61 15.88 23.48
N TYR A 233 19.82 16.59 22.68
CA TYR A 233 18.89 17.61 23.16
C TYR A 233 17.98 17.05 24.24
N TYR A 234 17.28 15.95 23.94
CA TYR A 234 16.33 15.36 24.88
C TYR A 234 17.03 14.74 26.10
N ALA A 235 18.15 14.03 25.91
CA ALA A 235 18.92 13.45 27.01
C ALA A 235 19.43 14.52 27.98
N HIS A 236 19.92 15.65 27.47
CA HIS A 236 20.41 16.77 28.28
C HIS A 236 19.25 17.49 28.99
N LYS A 237 18.20 17.86 28.25
CA LYS A 237 17.04 18.59 28.79
C LYS A 237 16.36 17.81 29.92
N HIS A 238 16.19 16.50 29.75
CA HIS A 238 15.46 15.64 30.69
C HIS A 238 16.35 14.81 31.63
N ASN A 239 17.66 15.09 31.65
CA ASN A 239 18.65 14.37 32.47
C ASN A 239 18.55 12.83 32.35
N ARG A 240 18.42 12.34 31.12
CA ARG A 240 18.34 10.90 30.78
C ARG A 240 19.65 10.39 30.18
N ASP A 241 19.85 9.07 30.22
CA ASP A 241 21.03 8.47 29.59
C ASP A 241 20.94 8.55 28.07
N LEU A 242 21.97 9.12 27.43
CA LEU A 242 22.01 9.26 25.97
C LEU A 242 21.91 7.92 25.24
N ASN A 243 22.56 6.86 25.75
CA ASN A 243 22.52 5.57 25.07
C ASN A 243 21.12 4.97 25.12
N GLU A 244 20.35 5.23 26.17
CA GLU A 244 18.93 4.88 26.26
C GLU A 244 18.12 5.60 25.16
N ILE A 245 18.30 6.91 24.99
CA ILE A 245 17.59 7.70 23.96
C ILE A 245 17.98 7.27 22.54
N VAL A 246 19.27 7.10 22.28
CA VAL A 246 19.78 6.58 21.01
C VAL A 246 19.26 5.17 20.74
N GLN A 247 19.15 4.34 21.78
CA GLN A 247 18.54 3.01 21.65
C GLN A 247 17.07 3.13 21.28
N ILE A 248 16.29 4.07 21.83
CA ILE A 248 14.88 4.30 21.46
C ILE A 248 14.74 4.61 19.97
N PHE A 249 15.58 5.49 19.42
CA PHE A 249 15.56 5.81 17.98
C PHE A 249 16.02 4.66 17.09
N ASN A 250 17.11 3.96 17.44
CA ASN A 250 17.56 2.79 16.68
C ASN A 250 16.51 1.67 16.66
N ASN A 251 15.80 1.55 17.77
CA ASN A 251 14.72 0.62 17.93
C ASN A 251 13.53 0.97 17.01
N GLU A 252 13.15 2.24 16.94
CA GLU A 252 12.00 2.68 16.15
C GLU A 252 12.29 2.80 14.67
N CYS A 253 13.38 3.50 14.36
CA CYS A 253 13.71 3.99 13.04
C CYS A 253 14.95 3.29 12.46
N GLY A 254 15.60 2.41 13.22
CA GLY A 254 16.80 1.71 12.77
C GLY A 254 16.49 0.50 11.88
N SER A 255 17.46 0.13 11.05
CA SER A 255 17.39 -1.10 10.27
C SER A 255 17.47 -2.34 11.18
N SER A 256 16.74 -3.41 10.86
CA SER A 256 16.82 -4.71 11.56
C SER A 256 18.16 -5.45 11.36
N SER A 257 19.15 -4.78 10.75
CA SER A 257 20.47 -5.34 10.48
C SER A 257 21.41 -5.18 11.69
N VAL A 258 22.50 -5.95 11.69
CA VAL A 258 23.51 -6.00 12.77
C VAL A 258 24.22 -4.64 12.98
N ASN A 259 24.10 -3.70 12.04
CA ASN A 259 24.62 -2.34 12.16
C ASN A 259 23.48 -1.37 12.52
N LEU A 260 23.49 -0.89 13.76
CA LEU A 260 22.64 0.20 14.24
C LEU A 260 22.97 1.46 13.43
N SER A 261 22.07 1.88 12.54
CA SER A 261 22.14 3.15 11.81
C SER A 261 20.84 3.90 12.09
N LEU A 262 20.99 5.16 12.47
CA LEU A 262 19.90 6.06 12.84
C LEU A 262 19.26 6.60 11.57
N SER A 263 18.35 5.85 10.94
CA SER A 263 17.79 6.21 9.62
C SER A 263 17.16 7.61 9.59
N PRO A 264 17.85 8.65 9.08
CA PRO A 264 17.43 10.03 9.28
C PRO A 264 16.18 10.36 8.47
N ASN A 265 16.03 9.73 7.30
CA ASN A 265 14.84 9.88 6.46
C ASN A 265 13.57 9.40 7.17
N GLN A 266 13.63 8.33 7.98
CA GLN A 266 12.47 7.83 8.72
C GLN A 266 12.07 8.80 9.83
N VAL A 267 13.06 9.37 10.52
CA VAL A 267 12.84 10.41 11.53
C VAL A 267 12.23 11.67 10.88
N ASN A 268 12.74 12.10 9.72
CA ASN A 268 12.21 13.24 8.97
C ASN A 268 10.73 13.05 8.56
N VAL A 269 10.37 11.85 8.08
CA VAL A 269 8.98 11.51 7.80
C VAL A 269 8.14 11.69 9.06
N ARG A 270 8.58 11.14 10.20
CA ARG A 270 7.79 11.19 11.42
C ARG A 270 7.64 12.60 11.98
N VAL A 271 8.72 13.41 11.97
CA VAL A 271 8.67 14.84 12.34
C VAL A 271 7.59 15.56 11.54
N ARG A 272 7.61 15.42 10.21
CA ARG A 272 6.61 16.06 9.35
C ARG A 272 5.20 15.52 9.61
N GLU A 273 5.03 14.22 9.82
CA GLU A 273 3.73 13.64 10.14
C GLU A 273 3.17 14.18 11.46
N ILE A 274 3.98 14.27 12.52
CA ILE A 274 3.57 14.86 13.81
C ILE A 274 3.11 16.30 13.60
N ILE A 275 3.85 17.08 12.80
CA ILE A 275 3.47 18.46 12.46
C ILE A 275 2.14 18.52 11.72
N GLY A 276 1.92 17.65 10.74
CA GLY A 276 0.66 17.59 10.00
C GLY A 276 -0.52 17.12 10.85
N GLU A 277 -0.32 16.11 11.69
CA GLU A 277 -1.35 15.48 12.53
C GLU A 277 -1.82 16.39 13.66
N LEU A 278 -0.91 17.16 14.25
CA LEU A 278 -1.19 17.94 15.47
C LEU A 278 -1.13 19.47 15.26
N GLY A 279 -0.40 19.95 14.25
CA GLY A 279 -0.21 21.38 13.99
C GLY A 279 -1.30 21.99 13.12
N ILE A 280 -2.05 21.17 12.37
CA ILE A 280 -3.21 21.61 11.60
C ILE A 280 -4.46 21.40 12.47
N GLN A 281 -5.05 22.48 12.96
CA GLN A 281 -6.41 22.40 13.48
C GLN A 281 -7.32 21.95 12.33
N SER A 282 -7.91 20.77 12.44
CA SER A 282 -9.11 20.45 11.66
C SER A 282 -10.12 21.56 11.97
N THR A 283 -10.37 22.44 11.00
CA THR A 283 -11.27 23.59 11.09
C THR A 283 -12.74 23.20 11.30
N HIS A 284 -13.01 21.96 11.70
CA HIS A 284 -14.34 21.44 12.00
C HIS A 284 -14.74 21.43 13.49
N TYR A 285 -13.93 21.94 14.42
CA TYR A 285 -14.40 22.20 15.78
C TYR A 285 -13.99 23.58 16.30
N THR A 286 -14.78 24.60 15.93
CA THR A 286 -14.88 25.80 16.75
C THR A 286 -15.72 25.48 17.99
N LYS A 287 -15.12 25.60 19.20
CA LYS A 287 -15.72 26.24 20.39
C LYS A 287 -14.84 26.09 21.64
N HIS A 288 -14.05 27.11 21.93
CA HIS A 288 -14.25 28.09 23.02
C HIS A 288 -12.91 28.81 23.28
N PRO A 289 -12.90 30.15 23.43
CA PRO A 289 -11.71 30.84 23.89
C PRO A 289 -11.53 30.55 25.38
N ILE A 290 -10.54 29.71 25.72
CA ILE A 290 -10.05 29.57 27.10
C ILE A 290 -9.12 30.78 27.36
N PRO A 291 -9.13 31.38 28.57
CA PRO A 291 -8.47 32.65 28.81
C PRO A 291 -6.96 32.52 28.58
N LYS A 292 -6.39 33.51 27.89
CA LYS A 292 -4.95 33.69 27.74
C LYS A 292 -4.30 33.69 29.12
N HIS A 293 -3.49 32.68 29.44
CA HIS A 293 -2.43 32.87 30.41
C HIS A 293 -1.38 33.79 29.79
N SER A 294 -0.94 34.78 30.55
CA SER A 294 0.08 35.73 30.11
C SER A 294 1.36 34.97 29.79
N ALA A 295 1.85 35.10 28.57
CA ALA A 295 3.19 34.65 28.18
C ALA A 295 4.21 35.28 29.13
N SER A 296 4.77 34.49 30.04
CA SER A 296 5.94 34.86 30.81
C SER A 296 7.16 34.72 29.90
N GLN A 297 7.95 35.80 29.85
CA GLN A 297 9.21 35.85 29.11
C GLN A 297 10.19 34.82 29.67
N GLY A 298 10.77 34.03 28.77
CA GLY A 298 12.10 33.43 28.84
C GLY A 298 12.49 32.77 30.16
N TYR A 299 12.11 31.50 30.32
CA TYR A 299 12.85 30.50 31.08
C TYR A 299 12.64 29.15 30.39
N GLU A 300 13.68 28.32 30.36
CA GLU A 300 13.65 26.92 29.90
C GLU A 300 12.43 26.22 30.54
N GLU A 301 11.36 26.00 29.77
CA GLU A 301 10.23 25.21 30.24
C GLU A 301 10.64 23.74 30.18
N ASP A 302 10.88 23.19 31.37
CA ASP A 302 11.11 21.77 31.61
C ASP A 302 9.77 21.04 31.47
N TYR A 303 9.63 20.27 30.39
CA TYR A 303 8.42 19.50 30.08
C TYR A 303 8.55 18.02 30.52
N SER A 304 9.56 17.66 31.34
CA SER A 304 9.83 16.27 31.74
C SER A 304 8.71 15.60 32.52
N ASP A 305 7.91 16.41 33.20
CA ASP A 305 6.82 15.97 34.08
C ASP A 305 5.45 16.02 33.40
N LEU A 306 5.39 16.47 32.14
CA LEU A 306 4.15 16.57 31.39
C LEU A 306 3.78 15.23 30.75
N SER A 307 2.51 14.87 30.89
CA SER A 307 1.91 13.79 30.11
C SER A 307 1.96 14.12 28.62
N ILE A 308 1.96 13.08 27.77
CA ILE A 308 1.91 13.28 26.31
C ILE A 308 0.66 14.07 25.89
N GLU A 309 -0.44 13.94 26.63
CA GLU A 309 -1.64 14.77 26.46
C GLU A 309 -1.36 16.26 26.68
N GLU A 310 -0.63 16.63 27.72
CA GLU A 310 -0.25 18.02 28.00
C GLU A 310 0.73 18.57 26.97
N LEU A 311 1.70 17.76 26.52
CA LEU A 311 2.58 18.12 25.40
C LEU A 311 1.80 18.36 24.10
N ILE A 312 0.81 17.53 23.81
CA ILE A 312 -0.07 17.70 22.65
C ILE A 312 -0.92 18.97 22.79
N GLU A 313 -1.43 19.28 23.97
CA GLU A 313 -2.19 20.51 24.21
C GLU A 313 -1.33 21.76 24.02
N ILE A 314 -0.10 21.76 24.54
CA ILE A 314 0.88 22.84 24.32
C ILE A 314 1.18 22.96 22.82
N TYR A 315 1.46 21.84 22.15
CA TYR A 315 1.75 21.78 20.72
C TYR A 315 0.62 22.41 19.88
N GLN A 316 -0.62 22.04 20.16
CA GLN A 316 -1.80 22.50 19.43
C GLN A 316 -2.06 24.01 19.60
N LEU A 317 -1.62 24.59 20.73
CA LEU A 317 -1.77 26.01 21.04
C LEU A 317 -0.52 26.83 20.66
N ASN A 318 0.55 26.19 20.20
CA ASN A 318 1.82 26.83 19.87
C ASN A 318 1.77 27.52 18.49
N GLU A 319 1.70 28.86 18.47
CA GLU A 319 1.67 29.68 17.25
C GLU A 319 2.87 29.42 16.31
N PRO A 320 4.13 29.36 16.78
CA PRO A 320 5.28 28.99 15.95
C PRO A 320 5.13 27.64 15.23
N VAL A 321 4.66 26.61 15.93
CA VAL A 321 4.43 25.29 15.35
C VAL A 321 3.34 25.32 14.28
N GLN A 322 2.23 26.04 14.52
CA GLN A 322 1.18 26.23 13.52
C GLN A 322 1.70 26.97 12.28
N HIS A 323 2.59 27.94 12.47
CA HIS A 323 3.24 28.65 11.38
C HIS A 323 4.10 27.70 10.52
N VAL A 324 4.91 26.86 11.15
CA VAL A 324 5.70 25.84 10.42
C VAL A 324 4.80 24.86 9.69
N ALA A 325 3.71 24.39 10.31
CA ALA A 325 2.75 23.51 9.66
C ALA A 325 2.14 24.15 8.41
N ALA A 326 1.79 25.44 8.47
CA ALA A 326 1.27 26.20 7.34
C ALA A 326 2.30 26.36 6.21
N LEU A 327 3.58 26.56 6.53
CA LEU A 327 4.66 26.61 5.53
C LEU A 327 4.84 25.27 4.82
N ILE A 328 4.88 24.16 5.56
CA ILE A 328 4.97 22.82 4.98
C ILE A 328 3.77 22.52 4.09
N ALA A 329 2.56 22.91 4.51
CA ALA A 329 1.34 22.73 3.71
C ALA A 329 1.37 23.51 2.38
N GLN A 330 2.15 24.59 2.29
CA GLN A 330 2.31 25.40 1.07
C GLN A 330 3.43 24.90 0.14
N GLU A 331 4.27 23.95 0.59
CA GLU A 331 5.33 23.39 -0.26
C GLU A 331 4.74 22.72 -1.52
N ASN A 332 5.42 22.91 -2.66
CA ASN A 332 4.99 22.34 -3.93
C ASN A 332 5.36 20.86 -4.03
N ILE A 333 4.47 19.99 -3.53
CA ILE A 333 4.67 18.54 -3.53
C ILE A 333 4.82 17.98 -4.96
N SER A 334 4.11 18.54 -5.93
CA SER A 334 4.18 18.12 -7.34
C SER A 334 5.57 18.37 -7.91
N GLN A 335 6.15 19.52 -7.59
CA GLN A 335 7.51 19.88 -8.02
C GLN A 335 8.58 19.04 -7.32
N LYS A 336 8.39 18.73 -6.03
CA LYS A 336 9.26 17.78 -5.31
C LYS A 336 9.26 16.41 -6.00
N ILE A 337 8.09 15.84 -6.29
CA ILE A 337 7.98 14.56 -7.02
C ILE A 337 8.66 14.65 -8.39
N ASP A 338 8.41 15.71 -9.16
CA ASP A 338 8.99 15.91 -10.49
C ASP A 338 10.51 16.14 -10.47
N SER A 339 11.08 16.63 -9.36
CA SER A 339 12.53 16.76 -9.22
C SER A 339 13.24 15.40 -9.27
N ILE A 340 12.62 14.34 -8.72
CA ILE A 340 13.13 12.97 -8.83
C ILE A 340 13.16 12.55 -10.31
N ARG A 341 12.10 12.83 -11.06
CA ARG A 341 12.06 12.54 -12.51
C ARG A 341 13.20 13.23 -13.24
N LYS A 342 13.46 14.51 -12.95
CA LYS A 342 14.54 15.28 -13.61
C LYS A 342 15.92 14.66 -13.35
N ILE A 343 16.18 14.23 -12.11
CA ILE A 343 17.42 13.52 -11.74
C ILE A 343 17.52 12.17 -12.46
N LEU A 344 16.42 11.42 -12.54
CA LEU A 344 16.39 10.14 -13.25
C LEU A 344 16.59 10.32 -14.75
N SER A 345 15.94 11.30 -15.38
CA SER A 345 16.12 11.65 -16.80
C SER A 345 17.55 12.10 -17.13
N SER A 346 18.29 12.68 -16.17
CA SER A 346 19.71 13.00 -16.39
C SER A 346 20.65 11.82 -16.18
N SER A 347 20.16 10.74 -15.57
CA SER A 347 20.93 9.55 -15.20
C SER A 347 20.62 8.34 -16.08
N ILE A 348 19.49 8.34 -16.79
CA ILE A 348 18.98 7.25 -17.62
C ILE A 348 18.65 7.79 -19.00
N GLU A 349 19.18 7.17 -20.05
CA GLU A 349 18.91 7.59 -21.44
C GLU A 349 17.48 7.22 -21.92
N ASP A 350 16.85 6.20 -21.33
CA ASP A 350 15.51 5.77 -21.69
C ASP A 350 14.41 6.50 -20.89
N ASP A 351 13.84 7.54 -21.50
CA ASP A 351 12.72 8.31 -20.94
C ASP A 351 11.47 7.45 -20.63
N VAL A 352 11.20 6.38 -21.39
CA VAL A 352 10.06 5.48 -21.12
C VAL A 352 10.25 4.83 -19.76
N PHE A 353 11.44 4.28 -19.53
CA PHE A 353 11.78 3.63 -18.27
C PHE A 353 11.75 4.62 -17.10
N VAL A 354 12.19 5.86 -17.31
CA VAL A 354 12.09 6.92 -16.29
C VAL A 354 10.62 7.18 -15.90
N PHE A 355 9.70 7.27 -16.87
CA PHE A 355 8.29 7.49 -16.59
C PHE A 355 7.62 6.29 -15.91
N GLU A 356 7.97 5.05 -16.28
CA GLU A 356 7.51 3.85 -15.60
C GLU A 356 7.97 3.82 -14.13
N LEU A 357 9.24 4.13 -13.89
CA LEU A 357 9.81 4.17 -12.56
C LEU A 357 9.16 5.27 -11.70
N MET A 358 8.95 6.46 -12.27
CA MET A 358 8.27 7.56 -11.59
C MET A 358 6.82 7.23 -11.22
N GLN A 359 6.11 6.46 -12.04
CA GLN A 359 4.79 5.96 -11.69
C GLN A 359 4.84 5.06 -10.45
N GLN A 360 5.80 4.15 -10.37
CA GLN A 360 5.95 3.23 -9.24
C GLN A 360 6.34 3.97 -7.96
N ILE A 361 7.36 4.84 -8.03
CA ILE A 361 7.83 5.65 -6.90
C ILE A 361 6.69 6.52 -6.36
N THR A 362 5.97 7.23 -7.24
CA THR A 362 4.85 8.11 -6.85
C THR A 362 3.75 7.33 -6.12
N LEU A 363 3.43 6.12 -6.58
CA LEU A 363 2.42 5.28 -5.91
C LEU A 363 2.89 4.73 -4.55
N GLN A 364 4.17 4.39 -4.39
CA GLN A 364 4.69 3.97 -3.08
C GLN A 364 4.71 5.13 -2.10
N MET A 365 5.12 6.32 -2.55
CA MET A 365 5.06 7.54 -1.72
C MET A 365 3.63 7.85 -1.27
N TYR A 366 2.65 7.74 -2.18
CA TYR A 366 1.23 7.89 -1.87
C TYR A 366 0.74 6.91 -0.80
N LYS A 367 1.13 5.63 -0.91
CA LYS A 367 0.79 4.58 0.08
C LYS A 367 1.54 4.76 1.40
N GLY A 368 2.53 5.65 1.45
CA GLY A 368 3.40 5.84 2.59
C GLY A 368 4.49 4.78 2.76
N HIS A 369 4.76 4.01 1.71
CA HIS A 369 5.77 2.96 1.64
C HIS A 369 7.14 3.57 1.28
N GLN A 370 7.77 4.23 2.25
CA GLN A 370 9.03 4.94 2.06
C GLN A 370 10.15 4.01 1.59
N ILE A 371 10.37 2.90 2.28
CA ILE A 371 11.50 1.98 2.02
C ILE A 371 11.42 1.43 0.60
N GLU A 372 10.22 1.08 0.14
CA GLU A 372 9.96 0.60 -1.21
C GLU A 372 10.24 1.70 -2.26
N ALA A 373 9.86 2.95 -1.99
CA ALA A 373 10.19 4.07 -2.87
C ALA A 373 11.72 4.32 -2.93
N GLU A 374 12.40 4.25 -1.79
CA GLU A 374 13.86 4.39 -1.70
C GLU A 374 14.58 3.23 -2.41
N HIS A 375 14.06 2.01 -2.34
CA HIS A 375 14.64 0.85 -3.01
C HIS A 375 14.68 1.02 -4.54
N PHE A 376 13.59 1.51 -5.15
CA PHE A 376 13.55 1.82 -6.57
C PHE A 376 14.62 2.83 -7.00
N ILE A 377 14.92 3.82 -6.16
CA ILE A 377 15.99 4.78 -6.43
C ILE A 377 17.37 4.15 -6.21
N ASN A 378 17.55 3.39 -5.13
CA ASN A 378 18.82 2.72 -4.80
C ASN A 378 19.25 1.74 -5.90
N ASP A 379 18.31 1.02 -6.51
CA ASP A 379 18.61 0.05 -7.58
C ASP A 379 19.17 0.73 -8.83
N ILE A 380 18.84 2.00 -9.04
CA ILE A 380 19.25 2.78 -10.21
C ILE A 380 20.47 3.67 -9.92
N LEU A 381 20.44 4.41 -8.81
CA LEU A 381 21.46 5.40 -8.45
C LEU A 381 22.49 4.89 -7.43
N GLY A 382 22.27 3.72 -6.84
CA GLY A 382 23.14 3.15 -5.78
C GLY A 382 24.49 2.63 -6.28
N GLY A 383 24.60 2.33 -7.58
CA GLY A 383 25.85 1.95 -8.24
C GLY A 383 26.20 2.89 -9.38
N GLY A 384 27.46 3.35 -9.48
CA GLY A 384 27.97 4.06 -10.66
C GLY A 384 28.16 5.58 -10.50
N GLN A 385 28.14 6.30 -11.63
CA GLN A 385 28.55 7.71 -11.77
C GLN A 385 27.56 8.72 -11.15
N HIS A 386 26.32 8.33 -10.86
CA HIS A 386 25.25 9.24 -10.37
C HIS A 386 24.94 9.11 -8.88
N LYS A 387 25.81 8.44 -8.12
CA LYS A 387 25.64 8.21 -6.67
C LYS A 387 25.50 9.50 -5.86
N GLU A 388 26.04 10.62 -6.36
CA GLU A 388 25.92 11.93 -5.71
C GLU A 388 24.47 12.43 -5.63
N HIS A 389 23.59 12.02 -6.55
CA HIS A 389 22.18 12.41 -6.55
C HIS A 389 21.30 11.52 -5.66
N LEU A 390 21.83 10.40 -5.18
CA LEU A 390 21.08 9.45 -4.37
C LEU A 390 20.55 10.11 -3.09
N GLY A 391 21.42 10.81 -2.35
CA GLY A 391 21.03 11.48 -1.11
C GLY A 391 19.93 12.53 -1.31
N GLU A 392 19.94 13.23 -2.43
CA GLU A 392 18.90 14.20 -2.77
C GLU A 392 17.55 13.52 -3.03
N CYS A 393 17.51 12.45 -3.83
CA CYS A 393 16.28 11.69 -4.09
C CYS A 393 15.70 11.09 -2.81
N LEU A 394 16.54 10.49 -1.96
CA LEU A 394 16.09 9.90 -0.69
C LEU A 394 15.49 10.96 0.24
N ARG A 395 16.12 12.13 0.33
CA ARG A 395 15.58 13.27 1.09
C ARG A 395 14.22 13.71 0.54
N VAL A 396 14.09 13.87 -0.78
CA VAL A 396 12.83 14.28 -1.40
C VAL A 396 11.72 13.25 -1.13
N ILE A 397 12.02 11.95 -1.20
CA ILE A 397 11.08 10.89 -0.85
C ILE A 397 10.59 11.07 0.59
N SER A 398 11.50 11.26 1.55
CA SER A 398 11.13 11.44 2.96
C SER A 398 10.25 12.68 3.18
N ASP A 399 10.56 13.80 2.53
CA ASP A 399 9.75 15.02 2.59
C ASP A 399 8.32 14.76 2.07
N VAL A 400 8.22 14.19 0.87
CA VAL A 400 6.95 13.95 0.17
C VAL A 400 6.07 12.96 0.96
N VAL A 401 6.67 11.89 1.49
CA VAL A 401 5.98 10.88 2.30
C VAL A 401 5.44 11.49 3.59
N GLY A 402 6.21 12.36 4.26
CA GLY A 402 5.75 13.05 5.48
C GLY A 402 4.69 14.12 5.23
N MET A 403 4.70 14.76 4.05
CA MET A 403 3.74 15.80 3.66
C MET A 403 2.33 15.27 3.34
N ARG A 404 2.13 13.95 3.22
CA ARG A 404 0.82 13.35 2.89
C ARG A 404 -0.29 13.75 3.87
N LYS A 405 0.06 13.99 5.14
CA LYS A 405 -0.89 14.28 6.21
C LYS A 405 -1.44 15.70 6.19
N PHE A 406 -0.87 16.58 5.37
CA PHE A 406 -1.19 18.01 5.40
C PHE A 406 -2.39 18.39 4.53
N SER A 407 -2.76 17.59 3.53
CA SER A 407 -3.85 17.97 2.62
C SER A 407 -4.43 16.79 1.82
N GLN A 408 -5.76 16.70 1.76
CA GLN A 408 -6.46 15.82 0.81
C GLN A 408 -6.19 16.22 -0.65
N ASP A 409 -5.89 17.50 -0.92
CA ASP A 409 -5.49 17.98 -2.25
C ASP A 409 -4.16 17.34 -2.71
N ASN A 410 -3.31 16.89 -1.77
CA ASN A 410 -2.09 16.17 -2.11
C ASN A 410 -2.38 14.76 -2.65
N ASP A 411 -3.37 14.04 -2.08
CA ASP A 411 -3.76 12.70 -2.55
C ASP A 411 -4.17 12.71 -4.02
N GLU A 412 -4.97 13.71 -4.42
CA GLU A 412 -5.35 13.91 -5.81
C GLU A 412 -4.13 14.15 -6.71
N LYS A 413 -3.18 15.00 -6.27
CA LYS A 413 -1.94 15.26 -7.02
C LYS A 413 -1.13 13.99 -7.23
N PHE A 414 -0.96 13.16 -6.20
CA PHE A 414 -0.26 11.87 -6.32
C PHE A 414 -0.89 10.97 -7.39
N ILE A 415 -2.21 10.79 -7.33
CA ILE A 415 -2.95 9.92 -8.24
C ILE A 415 -2.83 10.41 -9.68
N TYR A 416 -3.03 11.72 -9.90
CA TYR A 416 -2.97 12.29 -11.25
C TYR A 416 -1.56 12.32 -11.82
N LEU A 417 -0.53 12.58 -11.01
CA LEU A 417 0.86 12.47 -11.45
C LEU A 417 1.23 11.04 -11.83
N ALA A 418 0.93 10.05 -10.99
CA ALA A 418 1.19 8.65 -11.28
C ALA A 418 0.47 8.18 -12.57
N SER A 419 -0.77 8.62 -12.77
CA SER A 419 -1.54 8.30 -13.97
C SER A 419 -0.99 8.98 -15.23
N ALA A 420 -0.54 10.23 -15.12
CA ALA A 420 0.09 10.96 -16.22
C ALA A 420 1.41 10.30 -16.63
N TYR A 421 2.28 9.96 -15.67
CA TYR A 421 3.54 9.26 -15.93
C TYR A 421 3.29 7.90 -16.59
N LYS A 422 2.31 7.12 -16.11
CA LYS A 422 1.92 5.87 -16.76
C LYS A 422 1.53 6.07 -18.23
N SER A 423 0.64 7.02 -18.48
CA SER A 423 0.10 7.25 -19.83
C SER A 423 1.19 7.72 -20.80
N LEU A 424 2.12 8.55 -20.33
CA LEU A 424 3.30 8.97 -21.10
C LEU A 424 4.23 7.80 -21.40
N ALA A 425 4.54 6.96 -20.40
CA ALA A 425 5.34 5.75 -20.61
C ALA A 425 4.72 4.83 -21.66
N ASP A 426 3.43 4.52 -21.51
CA ASP A 426 2.68 3.65 -22.43
C ASP A 426 2.74 4.23 -23.87
N ALA A 427 2.45 5.52 -24.04
CA ALA A 427 2.46 6.15 -25.37
C ALA A 427 3.86 6.24 -25.99
N MET A 428 4.87 6.64 -25.21
CA MET A 428 6.26 6.75 -25.69
C MET A 428 6.84 5.37 -26.07
N SER A 429 6.50 4.32 -25.32
CA SER A 429 6.85 2.94 -25.64
C SER A 429 6.30 2.53 -27.01
N GLN A 430 5.06 2.89 -27.32
CA GLN A 430 4.44 2.62 -28.62
C GLN A 430 4.99 3.50 -29.75
N VAL A 431 5.41 4.74 -29.51
CA VAL A 431 6.08 5.53 -30.55
C VAL A 431 7.36 4.84 -31.03
N LYS A 432 8.13 4.26 -30.11
CA LYS A 432 9.38 3.54 -30.45
C LYS A 432 9.14 2.36 -31.40
N THR A 433 7.94 1.77 -31.43
CA THR A 433 7.64 0.60 -32.25
C THR A 433 7.20 0.93 -33.67
N VAL A 434 6.85 2.19 -33.98
CA VAL A 434 6.22 2.59 -35.27
C VAL A 434 7.06 3.58 -36.08
N ASP A 435 8.21 4.05 -35.58
CA ASP A 435 9.14 5.00 -36.25
C ASP A 435 8.46 6.22 -36.92
N LEU A 436 7.53 6.86 -36.20
CA LEU A 436 6.83 8.08 -36.65
C LEU A 436 7.38 9.32 -35.93
N LYS A 437 7.78 10.35 -36.70
CA LYS A 437 8.30 11.63 -36.15
C LYS A 437 7.23 12.54 -35.51
N THR A 438 6.01 12.54 -36.05
CA THR A 438 4.92 13.44 -35.61
C THR A 438 4.42 13.16 -34.18
N PRO A 439 4.25 11.89 -33.75
CA PRO A 439 3.83 11.57 -32.39
C PRO A 439 4.81 11.97 -31.30
N LYS A 440 6.13 11.94 -31.57
CA LYS A 440 7.16 12.32 -30.60
C LYS A 440 7.03 13.80 -30.18
N ASN A 441 6.93 14.71 -31.16
CA ASN A 441 6.78 16.15 -30.88
C ASN A 441 5.50 16.46 -30.07
N ILE A 442 4.43 15.68 -30.27
CA ILE A 442 3.18 15.84 -29.53
C ILE A 442 3.34 15.32 -28.09
N LEU A 443 4.05 14.21 -27.87
CA LEU A 443 4.36 13.72 -26.53
C LEU A 443 5.26 14.70 -25.77
N ASP A 444 6.25 15.30 -26.42
CA ASP A 444 7.10 16.34 -25.83
C ASP A 444 6.28 17.57 -25.40
N ALA A 445 5.26 17.94 -26.19
CA ALA A 445 4.31 19.00 -25.83
C ALA A 445 3.44 18.62 -24.62
N HIS A 446 3.02 17.36 -24.50
CA HIS A 446 2.30 16.86 -23.34
C HIS A 446 3.15 16.83 -22.07
N VAL A 447 4.43 16.48 -22.17
CA VAL A 447 5.41 16.61 -21.07
C VAL A 447 5.54 18.07 -20.64
N SER A 448 5.60 19.00 -21.60
CA SER A 448 5.66 20.43 -21.32
C SER A 448 4.39 20.96 -20.64
N LEU A 449 3.22 20.48 -21.05
CA LEU A 449 1.94 20.79 -20.39
C LEU A 449 1.89 20.24 -18.96
N LEU A 450 2.39 19.03 -18.74
CA LEU A 450 2.49 18.42 -17.41
C LEU A 450 3.41 19.25 -16.51
N GLN A 451 4.57 19.70 -17.01
CA GLN A 451 5.46 20.60 -16.27
C GLN A 451 4.74 21.91 -15.88
N GLY A 452 4.01 22.51 -16.82
CA GLY A 452 3.21 23.70 -16.53
C GLY A 452 2.14 23.48 -15.46
N ALA A 453 1.54 22.30 -15.38
CA ALA A 453 0.59 21.95 -14.32
C ALA A 453 1.28 21.72 -12.97
N ILE A 454 2.45 21.06 -12.98
CA ILE A 454 3.30 20.84 -11.80
C ILE A 454 3.73 22.16 -11.17
N ASP A 455 4.19 23.11 -11.98
CA ASP A 455 4.69 24.41 -11.49
C ASP A 455 3.59 25.24 -10.80
N ARG A 456 2.33 25.02 -11.18
CA ARG A 456 1.15 25.71 -10.61
C ARG A 456 0.58 25.00 -9.37
N ASN A 457 1.11 23.83 -9.00
CA ASN A 457 0.76 23.04 -7.81
C ASN A 457 -0.76 22.85 -7.58
N ASN A 458 -1.54 22.67 -8.65
CA ASN A 458 -3.00 22.66 -8.58
C ASN A 458 -3.56 21.30 -9.04
N ALA A 459 -4.27 20.60 -8.15
CA ALA A 459 -4.80 19.26 -8.44
C ALA A 459 -5.80 19.26 -9.61
N SER A 460 -6.67 20.27 -9.71
CA SER A 460 -7.64 20.39 -10.81
C SER A 460 -6.96 20.55 -12.17
N LEU A 461 -5.90 21.35 -12.24
CA LEU A 461 -5.13 21.52 -13.47
C LEU A 461 -4.34 20.26 -13.83
N LEU A 462 -3.71 19.62 -12.84
CA LEU A 462 -3.02 18.34 -13.02
C LEU A 462 -3.98 17.25 -13.52
N ARG A 463 -5.20 17.20 -12.98
CA ARG A 463 -6.26 16.30 -13.44
C ARG A 463 -6.61 16.54 -14.91
N GLN A 464 -6.83 17.79 -15.31
CA GLN A 464 -7.19 18.12 -16.70
C GLN A 464 -6.07 17.74 -17.67
N VAL A 465 -4.81 18.05 -17.32
CA VAL A 465 -3.65 17.66 -18.14
C VAL A 465 -3.48 16.14 -18.18
N CYS A 466 -3.65 15.45 -17.04
CA CYS A 466 -3.64 14.00 -16.99
C CYS A 466 -4.70 13.37 -17.91
N PHE A 467 -5.92 13.91 -17.94
CA PHE A 467 -6.96 13.43 -18.85
C PHE A 467 -6.60 13.69 -20.31
N ALA A 468 -6.08 14.87 -20.65
CA ALA A 468 -5.63 15.15 -22.02
C ALA A 468 -4.52 14.18 -22.48
N ILE A 469 -3.53 13.92 -21.62
CA ILE A 469 -2.45 12.95 -21.89
C ILE A 469 -3.04 11.56 -22.11
N LYS A 470 -3.94 11.12 -21.24
CA LYS A 470 -4.56 9.79 -21.31
C LYS A 470 -5.40 9.62 -22.57
N ASP A 471 -6.22 10.62 -22.90
CA ASP A 471 -7.11 10.59 -24.07
C ASP A 471 -6.27 10.55 -25.35
N PHE A 472 -5.23 11.38 -25.44
CA PHE A 472 -4.27 11.33 -26.55
C PHE A 472 -3.58 9.96 -26.64
N SER A 473 -3.07 9.45 -25.52
CA SER A 473 -2.36 8.16 -25.48
C SER A 473 -3.27 7.00 -25.90
N SER A 474 -4.53 7.05 -25.51
CA SER A 474 -5.55 6.04 -25.87
C SER A 474 -5.88 6.11 -27.36
N ALA A 475 -6.17 7.30 -27.89
CA ALA A 475 -6.45 7.51 -29.31
C ALA A 475 -5.25 7.17 -30.20
N PHE A 476 -4.03 7.47 -29.72
CA PHE A 476 -2.79 7.12 -30.39
C PHE A 476 -2.55 5.61 -30.42
N LEU A 477 -2.83 4.91 -29.32
CA LEU A 477 -2.79 3.46 -29.25
C LEU A 477 -3.81 2.84 -30.21
N GLU A 478 -5.04 3.35 -30.25
CA GLU A 478 -6.08 2.92 -31.21
C GLU A 478 -5.63 3.12 -32.67
N PHE A 479 -5.01 4.25 -32.97
CA PHE A 479 -4.48 4.58 -34.29
C PHE A 479 -3.33 3.65 -34.71
N ILE A 480 -2.32 3.46 -33.86
CA ILE A 480 -1.16 2.60 -34.15
C ILE A 480 -1.55 1.14 -34.30
N THR A 481 -2.43 0.65 -33.42
CA THR A 481 -2.78 -0.77 -33.38
C THR A 481 -3.82 -1.14 -34.45
N GLY A 482 -4.25 -0.18 -35.29
CA GLY A 482 -5.33 -0.37 -36.27
C GLY A 482 -6.64 -0.84 -35.61
N GLY A 483 -6.84 -0.48 -34.34
CA GLY A 483 -7.27 -1.44 -33.33
C GLY A 483 -8.69 -1.30 -32.78
N ILE A 484 -9.68 -0.88 -33.56
CA ILE A 484 -11.10 -0.91 -33.11
C ILE A 484 -11.94 -1.88 -33.95
N TRP A 485 -11.45 -3.07 -34.32
CA TRP A 485 -12.34 -4.01 -35.04
C TRP A 485 -12.15 -5.49 -34.71
N GLN A 486 -11.05 -5.98 -34.14
CA GLN A 486 -10.89 -7.43 -33.95
C GLN A 486 -11.81 -8.04 -32.87
N SER A 487 -12.00 -7.36 -31.72
CA SER A 487 -12.92 -7.84 -30.66
C SER A 487 -14.38 -7.76 -31.08
N ASP A 488 -14.74 -6.67 -31.74
CA ASP A 488 -16.11 -6.41 -32.19
C ASP A 488 -16.47 -7.26 -33.41
N ILE A 489 -15.54 -7.55 -34.31
CA ILE A 489 -15.75 -8.53 -35.40
C ILE A 489 -15.88 -9.93 -34.84
N LYS A 490 -15.04 -10.38 -33.90
CA LYS A 490 -15.26 -11.70 -33.25
C LYS A 490 -16.63 -11.76 -32.57
N ARG A 491 -17.06 -10.69 -31.89
CA ARG A 491 -18.41 -10.58 -31.33
C ARG A 491 -19.49 -10.60 -32.40
N ILE A 492 -19.35 -9.85 -33.49
CA ILE A 492 -20.29 -9.77 -34.61
C ILE A 492 -20.35 -11.11 -35.36
N THR A 493 -19.25 -11.83 -35.53
CA THR A 493 -19.20 -13.19 -36.08
C THR A 493 -19.91 -14.18 -35.15
N VAL A 494 -19.70 -14.09 -33.83
CA VAL A 494 -20.41 -14.92 -32.84
C VAL A 494 -21.91 -14.58 -32.79
N ILE A 495 -22.27 -13.30 -32.90
CA ILE A 495 -23.67 -12.82 -32.99
C ILE A 495 -24.31 -13.31 -34.29
N SER A 496 -23.60 -13.25 -35.42
CA SER A 496 -24.04 -13.78 -36.72
C SER A 496 -24.33 -15.27 -36.65
N GLU A 497 -23.44 -16.07 -36.04
CA GLU A 497 -23.67 -17.51 -35.84
C GLU A 497 -24.87 -17.79 -34.93
N ARG A 498 -25.10 -16.97 -33.90
CA ARG A 498 -26.27 -17.10 -33.01
C ARG A 498 -27.58 -16.67 -33.67
N LEU A 499 -27.55 -15.70 -34.58
CA LEU A 499 -28.72 -15.24 -35.35
C LEU A 499 -29.06 -16.18 -36.54
N LYS A 500 -28.21 -17.18 -36.83
CA LYS A 500 -28.55 -18.28 -37.76
C LYS A 500 -29.48 -19.32 -37.14
N THR A 501 -29.49 -19.44 -35.81
CA THR A 501 -30.39 -20.35 -35.08
C THR A 501 -31.70 -19.65 -34.74
N THR A 502 -32.81 -20.17 -35.27
CA THR A 502 -34.18 -19.66 -35.11
C THR A 502 -34.71 -19.86 -33.69
N GLN A 503 -34.35 -18.98 -32.76
CA GLN A 503 -35.01 -18.90 -31.46
C GLN A 503 -35.47 -17.45 -31.18
N GLY A 504 -36.78 -17.22 -31.32
CA GLY A 504 -37.43 -15.95 -30.98
C GLY A 504 -38.58 -15.57 -31.94
N ASN A 505 -39.56 -14.81 -31.43
CA ASN A 505 -40.71 -14.29 -32.18
C ASN A 505 -40.32 -13.06 -33.03
N ILE A 506 -39.51 -13.25 -34.07
CA ILE A 506 -39.05 -12.20 -35.00
C ILE A 506 -39.57 -12.52 -36.41
N SER A 507 -39.99 -11.51 -37.18
CA SER A 507 -40.48 -11.72 -38.56
C SER A 507 -39.35 -11.98 -39.55
N THR A 508 -39.63 -12.69 -40.63
CA THR A 508 -38.64 -13.04 -41.67
C THR A 508 -37.96 -11.81 -42.27
N ASP A 509 -38.69 -10.71 -42.42
CA ASP A 509 -38.18 -9.46 -42.98
C ASP A 509 -37.20 -8.77 -42.02
N GLN A 510 -37.44 -8.82 -40.72
CA GLN A 510 -36.53 -8.28 -39.69
C GLN A 510 -35.24 -9.11 -39.61
N LEU A 511 -35.35 -10.44 -39.72
CA LEU A 511 -34.19 -11.33 -39.77
C LEU A 511 -33.31 -11.06 -41.00
N GLN A 512 -33.93 -10.76 -42.15
CA GLN A 512 -33.22 -10.49 -43.39
C GLN A 512 -32.54 -9.11 -43.37
N GLN A 513 -33.16 -8.13 -42.69
CA GLN A 513 -32.59 -6.81 -42.48
C GLN A 513 -31.37 -6.84 -41.54
N GLU A 514 -31.42 -7.64 -40.47
CA GLU A 514 -30.29 -7.85 -39.55
C GLU A 514 -29.12 -8.57 -40.24
N ARG A 515 -29.40 -9.56 -41.10
CA ARG A 515 -28.38 -10.24 -41.91
C ARG A 515 -27.70 -9.30 -42.91
N GLY A 516 -28.48 -8.44 -43.57
CA GLY A 516 -27.93 -7.43 -44.48
C GLY A 516 -27.04 -6.40 -43.77
N ALA A 517 -27.36 -6.01 -42.54
CA ALA A 517 -26.53 -5.10 -41.74
C ALA A 517 -25.17 -5.75 -41.37
N ILE A 518 -25.17 -7.03 -41.00
CA ILE A 518 -23.95 -7.77 -40.66
C ILE A 518 -23.04 -7.94 -41.89
N GLU A 519 -23.60 -8.33 -43.04
CA GLU A 519 -22.83 -8.46 -44.28
C GLU A 519 -22.22 -7.13 -44.74
N THR A 520 -22.94 -6.02 -44.56
CA THR A 520 -22.44 -4.69 -44.89
C THR A 520 -21.22 -4.31 -44.04
N ILE A 521 -21.25 -4.61 -42.74
CA ILE A 521 -20.15 -4.32 -41.81
C ILE A 521 -18.91 -5.17 -42.15
N LEU A 522 -19.09 -6.47 -42.44
CA LEU A 522 -17.98 -7.36 -42.79
C LEU A 522 -17.35 -7.01 -44.14
N ASN A 523 -18.15 -6.58 -45.13
CA ASN A 523 -17.66 -6.17 -46.43
C ASN A 523 -16.93 -4.82 -46.41
N ALA A 524 -17.36 -3.86 -45.59
CA ALA A 524 -16.66 -2.60 -45.39
C ALA A 524 -15.25 -2.82 -44.81
N LYS A 525 -15.12 -3.74 -43.83
CA LYS A 525 -13.81 -4.19 -43.32
C LYS A 525 -12.93 -4.80 -44.41
N ALA A 526 -13.47 -5.72 -45.20
CA ALA A 526 -12.72 -6.40 -46.27
C ALA A 526 -12.31 -5.47 -47.42
N SER A 527 -12.94 -4.29 -47.57
CA SER A 527 -12.46 -3.23 -48.46
C SER A 527 -11.35 -2.40 -47.81
N LEU A 528 -11.51 -2.01 -46.54
CA LEU A 528 -10.50 -1.25 -45.81
C LEU A 528 -9.19 -2.04 -45.61
N GLU A 529 -9.27 -3.34 -45.33
CA GLU A 529 -8.10 -4.22 -45.26
C GLU A 529 -7.40 -4.38 -46.63
N ARG A 530 -8.14 -4.19 -47.72
CA ARG A 530 -7.60 -4.22 -49.09
C ARG A 530 -6.89 -2.90 -49.43
N GLU A 531 -7.47 -1.77 -49.03
CA GLU A 531 -6.85 -0.44 -49.17
C GLU A 531 -5.60 -0.30 -48.29
N LEU A 532 -5.63 -0.77 -47.04
CA LEU A 532 -4.47 -0.80 -46.13
C LEU A 532 -3.37 -1.81 -46.57
N GLY A 533 -3.76 -2.89 -47.25
CA GLY A 533 -2.83 -3.86 -47.85
C GLY A 533 -2.12 -3.31 -49.10
N GLU A 534 -2.74 -2.38 -49.82
CA GLU A 534 -2.14 -1.67 -50.96
C GLU A 534 -1.17 -0.55 -50.51
N ASP A 535 -1.46 0.15 -49.42
CA ASP A 535 -0.59 1.24 -48.92
C ASP A 535 0.74 0.79 -48.28
N LEU A 536 0.87 -0.49 -47.87
CA LEU A 536 2.17 -1.03 -47.42
C LEU A 536 3.15 -1.32 -48.58
N THR A 537 2.73 -1.16 -49.85
CA THR A 537 3.62 -1.26 -51.02
C THR A 537 4.27 0.05 -51.44
N PHE A 538 4.00 1.18 -50.78
CA PHE A 538 4.68 2.45 -51.05
C PHE A 538 5.88 2.71 -50.11
N GLN A 539 6.69 1.68 -49.83
CA GLN A 539 8.12 1.88 -49.56
C GLN A 539 8.89 1.82 -50.88
N SER A 540 9.03 2.96 -51.55
CA SER A 540 10.15 3.19 -52.48
C SER A 540 10.36 4.70 -52.64
N PRO A 541 11.29 5.31 -51.89
CA PRO A 541 11.69 6.67 -52.15
C PRO A 541 12.57 6.68 -53.41
N ARG A 542 12.10 7.29 -54.49
CA ARG A 542 12.98 7.76 -55.56
C ARG A 542 12.90 9.27 -55.66
N LEU A 543 13.86 9.86 -54.94
CA LEU A 543 14.65 11.05 -55.26
C LEU A 543 14.01 12.07 -56.20
N THR A 544 13.76 13.24 -55.63
CA THR A 544 13.75 14.55 -56.29
C THR A 544 14.90 14.71 -57.28
N VAL A 545 14.61 15.29 -58.45
CA VAL A 545 15.54 16.23 -59.09
C VAL A 545 14.76 17.47 -59.48
N SER A 546 15.33 18.59 -59.05
CA SER A 546 14.86 19.97 -59.12
C SER A 546 15.15 20.66 -60.46
N ASP A 547 14.45 21.79 -60.64
CA ASP A 547 14.76 22.99 -61.42
C ASP A 547 14.93 22.91 -62.96
N GLN A 548 13.98 23.53 -63.67
CA GLN A 548 14.20 24.78 -64.42
C GLN A 548 12.88 25.46 -64.80
#